data_AF-A0A6N4T2L1-F1
#
_entry.id   AF-A0A6N4T2L1-F1
#
_cell.length_a   1.000
_cell.length_b   1.000
_cell.length_c   1.000
_cell.angle_alpha   90.00
_cell.angle_beta   90.00
_cell.angle_gamma   90.00
#
_symmetry.space_group_name_H-M   'P 1'
#
loop_
_entity.id
_entity.type
_entity.pdbx_description
1 polymer ?
#
loop_
_entity_poly.entity_id
_entity_poly.type
_entity_poly.pdbx_seq_one_letter_code
_entity_poly.pdbx_strand_id
1 'polypeptide(L)'
;MSSENIIPEKEVLLEGTFVGFDGRDLKPFLIEGGKDVEEILLYSRDEHMDEHFRKIGGKVFKILDENFVTVLKSTMFPLCGNCYSYVNKASLRGIVRQEHEEAEFTLEKISMARIVEDEGRVFDLEL
;
A
#
# COMPACT_ATOMS: atom_id res chain seq x y z
N MET A 1 -1.41 -31.64 -21.41
CA MET A 1 -0.96 -30.25 -21.60
C MET A 1 -1.87 -29.42 -20.73
N SER A 2 -1.39 -29.02 -19.56
CA SER A 2 -2.15 -28.25 -18.59
C SER A 2 -2.37 -26.87 -19.18
N SER A 3 -3.63 -26.50 -19.41
CA SER A 3 -3.99 -25.14 -19.76
C SER A 3 -3.55 -24.26 -18.60
N GLU A 4 -2.46 -23.53 -18.77
CA GLU A 4 -2.10 -22.45 -17.85
C GLU A 4 -3.30 -21.50 -17.88
N ASN A 5 -4.02 -21.42 -16.76
CA ASN A 5 -5.04 -20.41 -16.55
C ASN A 5 -4.31 -19.07 -16.51
N ILE A 6 -4.12 -18.46 -17.68
CA ILE A 6 -3.63 -17.09 -17.80
C ILE A 6 -4.78 -16.21 -17.29
N ILE A 7 -4.74 -15.86 -16.02
CA ILE A 7 -5.61 -14.83 -15.45
C ILE A 7 -5.21 -13.52 -16.15
N PRO A 8 -6.11 -12.85 -16.89
CA PRO A 8 -5.77 -11.60 -17.56
C PRO A 8 -5.32 -10.57 -16.52
N GLU A 9 -4.13 -9.99 -16.73
CA GLU A 9 -3.63 -8.89 -15.91
C GLU A 9 -4.60 -7.71 -16.07
N LYS A 10 -5.46 -7.49 -15.07
CA LYS A 10 -6.41 -6.39 -15.06
C LYS A 10 -5.79 -5.25 -14.29
N GLU A 11 -5.59 -4.12 -14.97
CA GLU A 11 -5.28 -2.86 -14.29
C GLU A 11 -6.52 -2.40 -13.52
N VAL A 12 -6.31 -2.00 -12.27
CA VAL A 12 -7.34 -1.54 -11.35
C VAL A 12 -6.94 -0.21 -10.74
N LEU A 13 -7.94 0.58 -10.38
CA LEU A 13 -7.78 1.75 -9.51
C LEU A 13 -8.27 1.34 -8.12
N LEU A 14 -7.37 1.39 -7.14
CA LEU A 14 -7.65 1.13 -5.73
C LEU A 14 -7.62 2.42 -4.95
N GLU A 15 -8.53 2.56 -3.98
CA GLU A 15 -8.56 3.69 -3.06
C GLU A 15 -8.55 3.16 -1.63
N GLY A 16 -7.76 3.76 -0.77
CA GLY A 16 -7.63 3.27 0.59
C GLY A 16 -6.65 4.00 1.47
N THR A 17 -6.40 3.40 2.62
CA THR A 17 -5.39 3.85 3.56
C THR A 17 -4.04 3.28 3.13
N PHE A 18 -3.15 4.17 2.74
CA PHE A 18 -1.78 3.87 2.37
C PHE A 18 -0.89 3.93 3.59
N VAL A 19 -0.13 2.86 3.79
CA VAL A 19 0.72 2.70 4.96
C VAL A 19 2.12 2.37 4.51
N GLY A 20 3.08 3.21 4.88
CA GLY A 20 4.50 2.92 4.73
C GLY A 20 5.09 2.68 6.10
N PHE A 21 5.67 1.50 6.34
CA PHE A 21 6.47 1.22 7.53
C PHE A 21 7.94 1.16 7.18
N ASP A 22 8.77 1.71 8.04
CA ASP A 22 10.21 1.61 7.94
C ASP A 22 10.75 0.66 9.01
N GLY A 23 11.10 -0.54 8.55
CA GLY A 23 12.37 -1.12 8.95
C GLY A 23 13.43 -0.71 7.94
N ARG A 24 14.66 -1.26 7.99
CA ARG A 24 15.74 -0.98 7.00
C ARG A 24 15.28 -1.03 5.53
N ASP A 25 14.18 -1.74 5.25
CA ASP A 25 13.49 -1.78 3.98
C ASP A 25 12.03 -1.29 4.15
N LEU A 26 11.67 -0.20 3.46
CA LEU A 26 10.29 0.29 3.36
C LEU A 26 9.37 -0.80 2.81
N LYS A 27 8.28 -1.09 3.53
CA LYS A 27 7.24 -2.02 3.10
C LYS A 27 5.90 -1.28 3.00
N PRO A 28 5.49 -0.88 1.78
CA PRO A 28 4.23 -0.18 1.59
C PRO A 28 3.05 -1.15 1.41
N PHE A 29 1.90 -0.74 1.93
CA PHE A 29 0.64 -1.44 1.80
C PHE A 29 -0.47 -0.45 1.47
N LEU A 30 -1.50 -0.91 0.75
CA LEU A 30 -2.77 -0.20 0.62
C LEU A 30 -3.85 -1.07 1.25
N ILE A 31 -4.71 -0.46 2.06
CA ILE A 31 -5.81 -1.13 2.74
C ILE A 31 -7.11 -0.54 2.23
N GLU A 32 -7.92 -1.35 1.55
CA GLU A 32 -9.28 -0.97 1.19
C GLU A 32 -10.10 -0.83 2.48
N GLY A 33 -10.40 0.41 2.85
CA GLY A 33 -11.02 0.75 4.13
C GLY A 33 -10.53 2.11 4.62
N GLY A 34 -11.48 2.96 5.00
CA GLY A 34 -11.24 4.36 5.35
C GLY A 34 -10.78 4.58 6.80
N LYS A 35 -11.24 5.68 7.41
CA LYS A 35 -10.80 6.26 8.69
C LYS A 35 -10.60 5.28 9.86
N ASP A 36 -11.36 4.19 9.92
CA ASP A 36 -11.25 3.17 10.97
C ASP A 36 -9.87 2.48 10.97
N VAL A 37 -9.22 2.42 9.80
CA VAL A 37 -7.86 1.87 9.62
C VAL A 37 -6.80 2.81 10.21
N GLU A 38 -6.94 4.11 9.99
CA GLU A 38 -6.03 5.14 10.52
C GLU A 38 -6.02 5.07 12.06
N GLU A 39 -7.19 5.01 12.69
CA GLU A 39 -7.31 4.90 14.14
C GLU A 39 -6.66 3.62 14.68
N ILE A 40 -6.88 2.46 14.04
CA ILE A 40 -6.29 1.18 14.49
C ILE A 40 -4.76 1.20 14.37
N LEU A 41 -4.21 1.76 13.30
CA LEU A 41 -2.77 1.75 13.04
C LEU A 41 -1.99 2.75 13.90
N LEU A 42 -2.57 3.90 14.26
CA LEU A 42 -1.95 4.87 15.15
C LEU A 42 -1.62 4.29 16.54
N TYR A 43 -2.36 3.27 16.99
CA TYR A 43 -2.12 2.57 18.26
C TYR A 43 -1.24 1.32 18.13
N SER A 44 -0.83 0.94 16.92
CA SER A 44 -0.16 -0.32 16.62
C SER A 44 1.36 -0.11 16.48
N ARG A 45 2.13 -0.30 17.56
CA ARG A 45 3.59 -0.41 17.48
C ARG A 45 4.01 -1.88 17.25
N ASP A 46 4.28 -2.17 15.99
CA ASP A 46 5.38 -3.01 15.47
C ASP A 46 5.47 -4.55 15.67
N GLU A 47 4.57 -5.22 16.40
CA GLU A 47 4.66 -6.72 16.50
C GLU A 47 3.38 -7.51 16.22
N HIS A 48 2.20 -6.90 16.25
CA HIS A 48 0.91 -7.58 16.00
C HIS A 48 0.18 -7.05 14.76
N MET A 49 0.93 -6.41 13.87
CA MET A 49 0.43 -5.72 12.68
C MET A 49 -0.46 -6.59 11.79
N ASP A 50 -0.04 -7.82 11.49
CA ASP A 50 -0.83 -8.77 10.71
C ASP A 50 -2.16 -9.14 11.41
N GLU A 51 -2.17 -9.17 12.74
CA GLU A 51 -3.38 -9.39 13.53
C GLU A 51 -4.30 -8.16 13.51
N HIS A 52 -3.73 -6.94 13.52
CA HIS A 52 -4.48 -5.70 13.38
C HIS A 52 -5.09 -5.55 11.99
N PHE A 53 -4.35 -5.92 10.94
CA PHE A 53 -4.87 -5.98 9.57
C PHE A 53 -6.05 -6.94 9.42
N ARG A 54 -6.01 -8.10 10.08
CA ARG A 54 -7.15 -9.03 10.09
C ARG A 54 -8.40 -8.44 10.77
N LYS A 55 -8.23 -7.54 11.75
CA LYS A 55 -9.34 -6.89 12.47
C LYS A 55 -10.02 -5.78 11.66
N ILE A 56 -9.32 -5.18 10.72
CA ILE A 56 -9.84 -4.12 9.84
C ILE A 56 -10.96 -4.65 8.91
N GLY A 57 -10.97 -5.95 8.58
CA GLY A 57 -11.99 -6.56 7.72
C GLY A 57 -11.97 -6.12 6.25
N GLY A 58 -11.05 -5.21 5.90
CA GLY A 58 -10.77 -4.73 4.55
C GLY A 58 -9.73 -5.59 3.81
N LYS A 59 -9.62 -5.41 2.49
CA LYS A 59 -8.58 -6.08 1.71
C LYS A 59 -7.26 -5.35 1.85
N VAL A 60 -6.20 -6.11 2.10
CA VAL A 60 -4.83 -5.59 2.18
C VAL A 60 -4.09 -5.93 0.90
N PHE A 61 -3.49 -4.91 0.29
CA PHE A 61 -2.69 -5.00 -0.92
C PHE A 61 -1.24 -4.71 -0.57
N LYS A 62 -0.39 -5.73 -0.65
CA LYS A 62 1.07 -5.58 -0.53
C LYS A 62 1.59 -4.91 -1.79
N ILE A 63 2.47 -3.93 -1.66
CA ILE A 63 3.03 -3.23 -2.82
C ILE A 63 4.47 -3.71 -3.04
N LEU A 64 4.71 -4.41 -4.15
CA LEU A 64 6.01 -4.97 -4.52
C LEU A 64 6.67 -4.26 -5.71
N ASP A 65 6.09 -3.16 -6.17
CA ASP A 65 6.64 -2.38 -7.27
C ASP A 65 7.88 -1.58 -6.80
N GLU A 66 9.07 -2.06 -7.17
CA GLU A 66 10.34 -1.43 -6.79
C GLU A 66 10.52 -0.02 -7.35
N ASN A 67 9.98 0.27 -8.55
CA ASN A 67 10.05 1.61 -9.14
C ASN A 67 9.22 2.59 -8.31
N PHE A 68 7.99 2.21 -7.98
CA PHE A 68 7.14 2.98 -7.08
C PHE A 68 7.80 3.21 -5.72
N VAL A 69 8.33 2.15 -5.08
CA VAL A 69 9.02 2.24 -3.78
C VAL A 69 10.21 3.20 -3.85
N THR A 70 10.96 3.19 -4.95
CA THR A 70 12.11 4.06 -5.16
C THR A 70 11.70 5.52 -5.31
N VAL A 71 10.69 5.79 -6.14
CA VAL A 71 10.16 7.16 -6.33
C VAL A 71 9.62 7.69 -5.01
N LEU A 72 8.83 6.89 -4.31
CA LEU A 72 8.25 7.21 -3.00
C LEU A 72 9.33 7.59 -1.98
N LYS A 73 10.40 6.81 -1.86
CA LYS A 73 11.59 7.13 -1.03
C LYS A 73 12.27 8.44 -1.42
N SER A 74 12.25 8.81 -2.71
CA SER A 74 12.89 10.05 -3.17
C SER A 74 12.00 11.29 -3.03
N THR A 75 10.68 11.14 -2.98
CA THR A 75 9.72 12.25 -3.01
C THR A 75 9.12 12.56 -1.64
N MET A 76 8.75 11.54 -0.87
CA MET A 76 8.04 11.70 0.40
C MET A 76 8.96 11.56 1.62
N PHE A 77 10.00 10.72 1.54
CA PHE A 77 10.89 10.43 2.68
C PHE A 77 11.98 11.47 3.00
N PRO A 78 12.48 12.33 2.09
CA PRO A 78 13.60 13.23 2.42
C PRO A 78 13.30 14.27 3.52
N LEU A 79 12.08 14.36 4.03
CA LEU A 79 11.61 15.47 4.86
C LEU A 79 11.27 15.10 6.32
N CYS A 80 11.22 13.82 6.70
CA CYS A 80 10.92 13.42 8.09
C CYS A 80 12.19 12.93 8.80
N GLY A 81 12.73 13.74 9.72
CA GLY A 81 13.95 13.42 10.47
C GLY A 81 13.78 12.24 11.44
N ASN A 82 13.74 11.01 10.92
CA ASN A 82 13.67 9.73 11.61
C ASN A 82 12.31 9.25 12.16
N CYS A 83 11.17 9.76 11.67
CA CYS A 83 9.85 9.17 11.96
C CYS A 83 9.25 8.62 10.67
N TYR A 84 9.53 7.34 10.41
CA TYR A 84 9.45 6.77 9.08
C TYR A 84 8.21 5.90 8.81
N SER A 85 7.25 5.89 9.75
CA SER A 85 5.95 5.27 9.53
C SER A 85 4.92 6.35 9.26
N TYR A 86 4.18 6.24 8.15
CA TYR A 86 3.07 7.15 7.85
C TYR A 86 1.84 6.37 7.42
N VAL A 87 0.71 7.00 7.70
CA VAL A 87 -0.62 6.53 7.34
C VAL A 87 -1.27 7.68 6.59
N ASN A 88 -1.55 7.49 5.31
CA ASN A 88 -2.08 8.51 4.41
C ASN A 88 -3.26 7.95 3.62
N LYS A 89 -4.03 8.80 2.95
CA LYS A 89 -5.00 8.33 1.95
C LYS A 89 -4.32 8.21 0.60
N ALA A 90 -4.65 7.19 -0.17
CA ALA A 90 -4.14 7.09 -1.53
C ALA A 90 -5.15 6.51 -2.53
N SER A 91 -4.97 6.90 -3.77
CA SER A 91 -5.54 6.27 -4.96
C SER A 91 -4.38 5.72 -5.80
N LEU A 92 -4.30 4.40 -5.97
CA LEU A 92 -3.24 3.73 -6.71
C LEU A 92 -3.81 3.03 -7.93
N ARG A 93 -3.20 3.22 -9.10
CA ARG A 93 -3.51 2.45 -10.31
C ARG A 93 -2.39 1.48 -10.61
N GLY A 94 -2.71 0.20 -10.76
CA GLY A 94 -1.74 -0.84 -11.09
C GLY A 94 -2.40 -2.18 -11.34
N ILE A 95 -1.59 -3.23 -11.43
CA ILE A 95 -2.04 -4.60 -11.67
C ILE A 95 -2.15 -5.32 -10.33
N VAL A 96 -3.33 -5.84 -10.02
CA VAL A 96 -3.52 -6.68 -8.84
C VAL A 96 -3.34 -8.15 -9.18
N ARG A 97 -2.53 -8.82 -8.38
CA ARG A 97 -2.40 -10.28 -8.35
C ARG A 97 -2.93 -10.81 -7.02
N GLN A 98 -3.58 -11.96 -7.08
CA GLN A 98 -4.00 -12.70 -5.90
C GLN A 98 -3.17 -13.98 -5.83
N GLU A 99 -2.39 -14.13 -4.76
CA GLU A 99 -1.61 -15.34 -4.53
C GLU A 99 -2.34 -16.21 -3.51
N HIS A 100 -2.64 -17.45 -3.89
CA HIS A 100 -3.27 -18.49 -3.04
C HIS A 100 -4.72 -18.23 -2.58
N GLU A 101 -5.34 -19.28 -2.02
CA GLU A 101 -6.71 -19.29 -1.47
C GLU A 101 -6.86 -18.42 -0.22
N GLU A 102 -5.75 -17.95 0.38
CA GLU A 102 -5.73 -17.15 1.62
C GLU A 102 -5.65 -15.63 1.35
N ALA A 103 -6.53 -15.09 0.50
CA ALA A 103 -6.89 -13.65 0.46
C ALA A 103 -5.74 -12.59 0.46
N GLU A 104 -4.51 -12.95 0.11
CA GLU A 104 -3.40 -12.00 0.00
C GLU A 104 -3.39 -11.38 -1.40
N PHE A 105 -3.50 -10.05 -1.46
CA PHE A 105 -3.44 -9.29 -2.71
C PHE A 105 -2.10 -8.58 -2.82
N THR A 106 -1.53 -8.61 -4.02
CA THR A 106 -0.31 -7.89 -4.38
C THR A 106 -0.66 -6.87 -5.45
N LEU A 107 -0.21 -5.63 -5.28
CA LEU A 107 -0.27 -4.58 -6.28
C LEU A 107 1.12 -4.40 -6.92
N GLU A 108 1.19 -4.57 -8.23
CA GLU A 108 2.40 -4.48 -9.05
C GLU A 108 2.19 -3.49 -10.21
N LYS A 109 3.26 -3.07 -10.89
CA LYS A 109 3.22 -2.25 -12.10
C LYS A 109 2.32 -1.01 -11.91
N ILE A 110 2.58 -0.26 -10.86
CA ILE A 110 1.83 0.93 -10.50
C ILE A 110 2.15 2.01 -11.54
N SER A 111 1.13 2.43 -12.29
CA SER A 111 1.23 3.44 -13.34
C SER A 111 0.89 4.85 -12.84
N MET A 112 0.16 4.93 -11.73
CA MET A 112 -0.22 6.19 -11.10
C MET A 112 -0.42 6.01 -9.59
N ALA A 113 0.04 7.01 -8.83
CA ALA A 113 -0.24 7.11 -7.42
C ALA A 113 -0.60 8.55 -7.05
N ARG A 114 -1.75 8.74 -6.41
CA ARG A 114 -2.11 9.97 -5.71
C ARG A 114 -2.11 9.69 -4.22
N ILE A 115 -1.27 10.39 -3.46
CA ILE A 115 -1.17 10.25 -1.99
C ILE A 115 -1.51 11.59 -1.34
N VAL A 116 -2.39 11.57 -0.35
CA VAL A 116 -2.84 12.75 0.41
C VAL A 116 -2.42 12.61 1.86
N GLU A 117 -1.55 13.51 2.30
CA GLU A 117 -1.10 13.60 3.69
C GLU A 117 -2.14 14.28 4.59
N ASP A 118 -2.06 14.02 5.90
CA ASP A 118 -2.93 14.63 6.92
C ASP A 118 -2.89 16.17 6.91
N GLU A 119 -1.75 16.76 6.56
CA GLU A 119 -1.59 18.22 6.42
C GLU A 119 -2.22 18.78 5.12
N GLY A 120 -2.84 17.92 4.31
CA GLY A 120 -3.50 18.29 3.05
C GLY A 120 -2.55 18.41 1.85
N ARG A 121 -1.29 18.03 2.00
CA ARG A 121 -0.35 17.96 0.88
C ARG A 121 -0.72 16.78 -0.02
N VAL A 122 -0.64 17.00 -1.34
CA VAL A 122 -0.98 16.00 -2.36
C VAL A 122 0.25 15.70 -3.18
N PHE A 123 0.57 14.41 -3.31
CA PHE A 123 1.62 13.89 -4.17
C PHE A 123 0.99 13.12 -5.30
N ASP A 124 1.10 13.66 -6.52
CA ASP A 124 0.69 12.97 -7.75
C ASP A 124 1.97 12.43 -8.43
N LEU A 125 2.06 11.11 -8.54
CA LEU A 125 3.17 10.37 -9.14
C LEU A 125 2.68 9.66 -10.41
N GLU A 126 3.34 9.92 -11.53
CA GLU A 126 3.21 9.17 -12.78
C GLU A 126 4.48 8.33 -12.99
N LEU A 127 4.34 7.05 -13.33
CA LEU A 127 5.39 6.02 -13.22
C LEU A 127 5.52 5.15 -14.47
#